data_AF-A0A1H7U8Z5-F1
#
_entry.id   AF-A0A1H7U8Z5-F1
#
_cell.length_a   1.000
_cell.length_b   1.000
_cell.length_c   1.000
_cell.angle_alpha   90.00
_cell.angle_beta   90.00
_cell.angle_gamma   90.00
#
_symmetry.space_group_name_H-M   'P 1'
#
loop_
_entity.id
_entity.type
_entity.pdbx_description
1 polymer ?
#
loop_
_entity_poly.entity_id
_entity_poly.type
_entity_poly.pdbx_seq_one_letter_code
_entity_poly.pdbx_strand_id
1 'polypeptide(L)'
;MYPDYPFKHESLFYYNSFAKEYMEKYKIMGDCELSLLFACELQAYFKSKLKRSVIVPIPTSEKSRTARGFNQVELLLESAGLPYIKALSHIGKGEKQARKNRGERMEMTQPFSLNSKEIPELEGYSVILVDDLYTTGRTVFHAADALRSCSPGSIQTFSLFR
;
A
#
# COMPACT_ATOMS: atom_id res chain seq x y z
N MET A 1 -9.63 -15.64 -3.00
CA MET A 1 -9.44 -15.00 -4.32
C MET A 1 -7.94 -14.77 -4.46
N TYR A 2 -7.26 -15.65 -5.18
CA TYR A 2 -5.87 -15.42 -5.55
C TYR A 2 -5.87 -14.81 -6.96
N PRO A 3 -4.98 -13.86 -7.26
CA PRO A 3 -4.92 -13.22 -8.56
C PRO A 3 -4.73 -14.25 -9.69
N ASP A 4 -5.41 -14.00 -10.81
CA ASP A 4 -5.28 -14.74 -12.08
C ASP A 4 -4.10 -14.26 -12.94
N TYR A 5 -3.20 -13.47 -12.34
CA TYR A 5 -1.99 -12.92 -12.95
C TYR A 5 -0.76 -13.28 -12.11
N PRO A 6 0.47 -13.22 -12.67
CA PRO A 6 1.68 -13.48 -11.92
C PRO A 6 1.80 -12.54 -10.73
N PHE A 7 1.53 -13.04 -9.53
CA PHE A 7 1.65 -12.28 -8.30
C PHE A 7 3.09 -12.33 -7.80
N LYS A 8 3.75 -11.17 -7.76
CA LYS A 8 5.09 -11.03 -7.22
C LYS A 8 5.06 -10.11 -6.00
N HIS A 9 5.31 -10.69 -4.84
CA HIS A 9 5.52 -9.96 -3.59
C HIS A 9 6.97 -10.06 -3.15
N GLU A 10 7.57 -8.92 -2.85
CA GLU A 10 8.89 -8.82 -2.24
C GLU A 10 8.76 -8.15 -0.86
N SER A 11 9.60 -8.54 0.08
CA SER A 11 9.71 -7.86 1.37
C SER A 11 11.17 -7.55 1.67
N LEU A 12 11.42 -6.53 2.46
CA LEU A 12 12.78 -6.22 2.88
C LEU A 12 13.24 -7.08 4.06
N PHE A 13 12.35 -7.33 5.02
CA PHE A 13 12.65 -8.07 6.24
C PHE A 13 11.61 -9.14 6.55
N TYR A 14 12.01 -10.13 7.35
CA TYR A 14 11.09 -11.09 7.96
C TYR A 14 10.49 -10.52 9.25
N TYR A 15 9.23 -10.84 9.51
CA TYR A 15 8.54 -10.49 10.74
C TYR A 15 9.06 -11.35 11.91
N ASN A 16 9.72 -10.69 12.86
CA ASN A 16 10.27 -11.30 14.07
C ASN A 16 9.92 -10.45 15.31
N SER A 17 10.50 -10.76 16.47
CA SER A 17 10.27 -10.01 17.71
C SER A 17 10.63 -8.52 17.58
N PHE A 18 11.73 -8.21 16.91
CA PHE A 18 12.14 -6.84 16.62
C PHE A 18 11.12 -6.12 15.73
N ALA A 19 10.67 -6.75 14.64
CA ALA A 19 9.65 -6.17 13.76
C ALA A 19 8.34 -5.89 14.50
N LYS A 20 7.95 -6.78 15.42
CA LYS A 20 6.78 -6.58 16.28
C LYS A 20 6.94 -5.36 17.18
N GLU A 21 8.06 -5.24 17.88
CA GLU A 21 8.34 -4.10 18.77
C GLU A 21 8.43 -2.78 17.99
N TYR A 22 9.13 -2.78 16.85
CA TYR A 22 9.19 -1.65 15.93
C TYR A 22 7.79 -1.21 15.52
N MET A 23 6.95 -2.16 15.06
CA MET A 23 5.59 -1.87 14.63
C MET A 23 4.73 -1.33 15.77
N GLU A 24 4.90 -1.81 17.00
CA GLU A 24 4.17 -1.29 18.16
C GLU A 24 4.52 0.18 18.44
N LYS A 25 5.81 0.51 18.51
CA LYS A 25 6.26 1.90 18.71
C LYS A 25 5.85 2.80 17.56
N TYR A 26 6.08 2.35 16.33
CA TYR A 26 5.79 3.13 15.13
C TYR A 26 4.27 3.34 14.92
N LYS A 27 3.47 2.27 15.02
CA LYS A 27 2.04 2.32 14.69
C LYS A 27 1.11 2.62 15.85
N ILE A 28 1.47 2.24 17.07
CA ILE A 28 0.55 2.33 18.20
C ILE A 28 0.94 3.52 19.08
N MET A 29 2.24 3.69 19.34
CA MET A 29 2.73 4.80 20.15
C MET A 29 2.95 6.08 19.32
N GLY A 30 2.98 5.99 17.99
CA GLY A 30 3.10 7.14 17.09
C GLY A 30 4.51 7.71 17.01
N ASP A 31 5.54 6.90 17.32
CA ASP A 31 6.93 7.30 17.25
C ASP A 31 7.38 7.45 15.78
N CYS A 32 7.19 8.65 15.22
CA CYS A 32 7.39 8.92 13.81
C CYS A 32 8.86 8.91 13.38
N GLU A 33 9.81 9.14 14.29
CA GLU A 33 11.25 9.13 14.00
C GLU A 33 11.74 7.75 13.55
N LEU A 34 11.06 6.69 13.98
CA LEU A 34 11.33 5.33 13.54
C LEU A 34 11.21 5.12 12.02
N SER A 35 10.51 6.01 11.30
CA SER A 35 10.48 6.00 9.84
C SER A 35 11.85 6.17 9.18
N LEU A 36 12.80 6.81 9.87
CA LEU A 36 14.17 7.00 9.38
C LEU A 36 15.01 5.72 9.47
N LEU A 37 14.61 4.75 10.31
CA LEU A 37 15.41 3.57 10.62
C LEU A 37 15.76 2.73 9.38
N PHE A 38 14.86 2.70 8.39
CA PHE A 38 15.01 1.91 7.17
C PHE A 38 15.22 2.77 5.92
N ALA A 39 15.47 4.07 6.08
CA ALA A 39 15.55 5.01 4.96
C ALA A 39 16.64 4.62 3.95
N CYS A 40 17.81 4.18 4.43
CA CYS A 40 18.93 3.78 3.57
C CYS A 40 18.63 2.50 2.79
N GLU A 41 18.04 1.50 3.44
CA GLU A 41 17.71 0.21 2.84
C GLU A 41 16.56 0.35 1.83
N LEU A 42 15.55 1.14 2.15
CA LEU A 42 14.48 1.50 1.22
C LEU A 42 15.04 2.22 0.00
N GLN A 43 15.89 3.24 0.21
CA GLN A 43 16.53 3.95 -0.90
C GLN A 43 17.34 2.99 -1.78
N ALA A 44 18.18 2.13 -1.19
CA ALA A 44 18.98 1.17 -1.92
C ALA A 44 18.12 0.18 -2.73
N TYR A 45 17.03 -0.33 -2.14
CA TYR A 45 16.11 -1.25 -2.80
C TYR A 45 15.37 -0.60 -3.98
N PHE A 46 14.87 0.62 -3.82
CA PHE A 46 14.06 1.30 -4.83
C PHE A 46 14.88 2.01 -5.92
N LYS A 47 16.16 2.37 -5.66
CA LYS A 47 17.02 3.11 -6.59
C LYS A 47 17.10 2.51 -7.99
N SER A 48 17.18 1.19 -8.11
CA SER A 48 17.25 0.52 -9.42
C SER A 48 15.86 0.30 -10.05
N LYS A 49 14.83 0.14 -9.22
CA LYS A 49 13.46 -0.19 -9.62
C LYS A 49 12.70 1.02 -10.16
N LEU A 50 12.92 2.19 -9.57
CA LEU A 50 12.25 3.45 -9.95
C LEU A 50 12.58 3.92 -11.37
N LYS A 51 13.64 3.42 -12.00
CA LYS A 51 13.97 3.75 -13.40
C LYS A 51 12.86 3.35 -14.38
N ARG A 52 12.02 2.39 -14.01
CA ARG A 52 10.98 1.82 -14.87
C ARG A 52 9.68 1.63 -14.12
N SER A 53 9.51 2.22 -12.95
CA SER A 53 8.34 1.96 -12.11
C SER A 53 7.97 3.14 -11.23
N VAL A 54 6.69 3.22 -10.90
CA VAL A 54 6.13 4.22 -9.99
C VAL A 54 5.72 3.56 -8.67
N ILE A 55 5.93 4.24 -7.55
CA ILE A 55 5.51 3.75 -6.23
C ILE A 55 4.09 4.26 -5.96
N VAL A 56 3.22 3.36 -5.51
CA VAL A 56 1.89 3.69 -5.01
C VAL A 56 1.78 3.13 -3.58
N PRO A 57 1.76 3.98 -2.54
CA PRO A 57 1.56 3.50 -1.16
C PRO A 57 0.11 3.06 -0.98
N ILE A 58 -0.08 1.99 -0.22
CA ILE A 58 -1.42 1.58 0.20
C ILE A 58 -1.91 2.55 1.28
N PRO A 59 -3.09 3.16 1.11
CA PRO A 59 -3.60 4.14 2.06
C PRO A 59 -4.05 3.45 3.35
N THR A 60 -3.82 4.14 4.47
CA THR A 60 -4.41 3.76 5.75
C THR A 60 -5.83 4.32 5.86
N SER A 61 -6.65 3.74 6.76
CA SER A 61 -8.00 4.29 7.01
C SER A 61 -7.92 5.64 7.71
N GLU A 62 -8.89 6.52 7.47
CA GLU A 62 -8.93 7.84 8.13
C GLU A 62 -8.88 7.71 9.65
N LYS A 63 -9.61 6.75 10.22
CA LYS A 63 -9.54 6.44 11.66
C LYS A 63 -8.12 6.17 12.14
N SER A 64 -7.34 5.38 11.39
CA SER A 64 -5.96 5.05 11.76
C SER A 64 -5.03 6.24 11.55
N ARG A 65 -5.26 7.02 10.49
CA ARG A 65 -4.54 8.25 10.20
C ARG A 65 -4.74 9.27 11.31
N THR A 66 -5.98 9.50 11.75
CA THR A 66 -6.30 10.41 12.86
C THR A 66 -5.71 9.91 14.18
N ALA A 67 -5.84 8.63 14.50
CA ALA A 67 -5.37 8.08 15.77
C ALA A 67 -3.84 8.15 15.93
N ARG A 68 -3.08 8.00 14.85
CA ARG A 68 -1.61 8.01 14.85
C ARG A 68 -1.00 9.35 14.43
N GLY A 69 -1.73 10.16 13.68
CA GLY A 69 -1.26 11.44 13.14
C GLY A 69 -0.59 11.36 11.76
N PHE A 70 -0.29 10.16 11.22
CA PHE A 70 0.37 10.00 9.93
C PHE A 70 -0.01 8.70 9.21
N ASN A 71 0.28 8.64 7.90
CA ASN A 71 0.26 7.39 7.14
C ASN A 71 1.65 6.76 7.18
N GLN A 72 1.72 5.54 7.71
CA GLN A 72 2.97 4.84 7.98
C GLN A 72 3.79 4.52 6.73
N VAL A 73 3.13 4.21 5.60
CA VAL A 73 3.86 3.91 4.37
C VAL A 73 4.36 5.20 3.72
N GLU A 74 3.51 6.23 3.69
CA GLU A 74 3.90 7.54 3.15
C GLU A 74 5.11 8.10 3.91
N LEU A 75 5.09 8.08 5.24
CA LEU A 75 6.18 8.61 6.05
C LEU A 75 7.49 7.82 5.88
N LEU A 76 7.43 6.49 5.70
CA LEU A 76 8.62 5.67 5.37
C LEU A 76 9.23 6.09 4.02
N LEU A 77 8.40 6.33 3.01
CA LEU A 77 8.84 6.74 1.68
C LEU A 77 9.41 8.17 1.70
N GLU A 78 8.74 9.10 2.37
CA GLU A 78 9.18 10.48 2.58
C GLU A 78 10.54 10.52 3.28
N SER A 79 10.71 9.75 4.35
CA SER A 79 11.97 9.66 5.11
C SER A 79 13.12 9.07 4.29
N ALA A 80 12.81 8.18 3.34
CA ALA A 80 13.78 7.63 2.39
C ALA A 80 14.05 8.55 1.17
N GLY A 81 13.34 9.68 1.05
CA GLY A 81 13.40 10.57 -0.11
C GLY A 81 12.90 9.93 -1.41
N LEU A 82 11.95 9.00 -1.31
CA LEU A 82 11.41 8.26 -2.45
C LEU A 82 10.14 8.92 -2.99
N PRO A 83 10.08 9.26 -4.30
CA PRO A 83 8.87 9.82 -4.89
C PRO A 83 7.79 8.74 -5.04
N TYR A 84 6.52 9.14 -4.88
CA TYR A 84 5.37 8.25 -5.00
C TYR A 84 4.09 8.99 -5.42
N ILE A 85 3.11 8.24 -5.93
CA ILE A 85 1.80 8.74 -6.37
C ILE A 85 0.71 8.22 -5.44
N LYS A 86 -0.12 9.12 -4.91
CA LYS A 86 -1.27 8.78 -4.05
C LYS A 86 -2.50 8.41 -4.89
N ALA A 87 -2.39 7.30 -5.61
CA ALA A 87 -3.43 6.86 -6.53
C ALA A 87 -4.63 6.17 -5.86
N LEU A 88 -4.48 5.75 -4.60
CA LEU A 88 -5.52 5.03 -3.86
C LEU A 88 -5.95 5.82 -2.62
N SER A 89 -7.24 5.76 -2.33
CA SER A 89 -7.86 6.27 -1.10
C SER A 89 -8.61 5.16 -0.37
N HIS A 90 -8.52 5.14 0.96
CA HIS A 90 -9.26 4.17 1.78
C HIS A 90 -10.67 4.68 2.08
N ILE A 91 -11.70 4.08 1.47
CA ILE A 91 -13.11 4.56 1.56
C ILE A 91 -13.90 3.99 2.75
N GLY A 92 -13.26 3.18 3.60
CA GLY A 92 -13.92 2.59 4.77
C GLY A 92 -15.01 1.60 4.38
N LYS A 93 -15.87 1.22 5.34
CA LYS A 93 -16.99 0.29 5.08
C LYS A 93 -18.20 0.97 4.42
N GLY A 94 -18.23 2.30 4.29
CA GLY A 94 -19.49 3.06 4.30
C GLY A 94 -20.00 3.68 3.00
N GLU A 95 -19.17 4.06 2.03
CA GLU A 95 -19.67 5.02 1.01
C GLU A 95 -20.28 4.40 -0.26
N LYS A 96 -19.96 3.14 -0.60
CA LYS A 96 -20.52 2.45 -1.79
C LYS A 96 -21.65 1.45 -1.48
N GLN A 97 -22.10 1.36 -0.23
CA GLN A 97 -23.14 0.39 0.18
C GLN A 97 -24.58 0.80 -0.19
N ALA A 98 -24.82 2.03 -0.65
CA ALA A 98 -26.17 2.51 -0.96
C ALA A 98 -26.74 2.06 -2.33
N ARG A 99 -25.98 1.34 -3.17
CA ARG A 99 -26.41 1.01 -4.55
C ARG A 99 -26.38 -0.46 -4.96
N LYS A 100 -26.06 -1.42 -4.07
CA LYS A 100 -25.93 -2.83 -4.47
C LYS A 100 -26.94 -3.72 -3.74
N ASN A 101 -27.82 -4.33 -4.55
CA ASN A 101 -28.94 -5.17 -4.14
C ASN A 101 -28.50 -6.40 -3.33
N ARG A 102 -29.48 -6.96 -2.60
CA ARG A 102 -29.43 -8.07 -1.63
C ARG A 102 -28.63 -9.33 -2.05
N GLY A 103 -28.26 -9.50 -3.32
CA GLY A 103 -27.54 -10.66 -3.87
C GLY A 103 -26.00 -10.55 -3.90
N GLU A 104 -25.40 -9.37 -3.76
CA GLU A 104 -23.94 -9.18 -3.93
C GLU A 104 -23.12 -9.30 -2.62
N ARG A 105 -23.72 -9.78 -1.54
CA ARG A 105 -23.08 -9.82 -0.21
C ARG A 105 -21.99 -10.88 -0.04
N MET A 106 -21.68 -11.66 -1.08
CA MET A 106 -20.59 -12.65 -1.04
C MET A 106 -19.23 -12.11 -1.51
N GLU A 107 -19.15 -10.87 -2.01
CA GLU A 107 -17.86 -10.23 -2.31
C GLU A 107 -17.42 -9.33 -1.14
N MET A 108 -16.23 -9.58 -0.62
CA MET A 108 -15.58 -8.69 0.36
C MET A 108 -15.58 -7.27 -0.19
N THR A 109 -16.22 -6.34 0.52
CA THR A 109 -16.35 -4.93 0.12
C THR A 109 -14.97 -4.36 -0.21
N GLN A 110 -14.77 -3.93 -1.46
CA GLN A 110 -13.54 -3.28 -1.93
C GLN A 110 -13.26 -2.01 -1.09
N PRO A 111 -12.23 -2.00 -0.23
CA PRO A 111 -11.98 -0.90 0.71
C PRO A 111 -11.23 0.29 0.09
N PHE A 112 -10.76 0.17 -1.15
CA PHE A 112 -10.01 1.22 -1.83
C PHE A 112 -10.78 1.80 -3.01
N SER A 113 -10.64 3.11 -3.22
CA SER A 113 -11.03 3.78 -4.45
C SER A 113 -9.80 4.36 -5.13
N LEU A 114 -9.89 4.49 -6.44
CA LEU A 114 -8.89 5.12 -7.27
C LEU A 114 -9.12 6.64 -7.30
N ASN A 115 -8.04 7.42 -7.21
CA ASN A 115 -8.04 8.83 -7.53
C ASN A 115 -7.92 9.00 -9.05
N SER A 116 -9.02 9.40 -9.70
CA SER A 116 -9.11 9.48 -11.17
C SER A 116 -8.12 10.46 -11.80
N LYS A 117 -7.60 11.43 -11.05
CA LYS A 117 -6.59 12.38 -11.53
C LYS A 117 -5.24 11.72 -11.81
N GLU A 118 -4.94 10.63 -11.10
CA GLU A 118 -3.64 9.94 -11.19
C GLU A 118 -3.61 8.87 -12.28
N ILE A 119 -4.75 8.54 -12.91
CA ILE A 119 -4.84 7.49 -13.94
C ILE A 119 -3.79 7.66 -15.06
N PRO A 120 -3.59 8.86 -15.64
CA PRO A 120 -2.63 9.03 -16.73
C PRO A 120 -1.19 8.71 -16.35
N GLU A 121 -0.83 8.80 -15.06
CA GLU A 121 0.51 8.49 -14.57
C GLU A 121 0.73 6.98 -14.33
N LEU A 122 -0.34 6.19 -14.38
CA LEU A 122 -0.31 4.75 -14.10
C LEU A 122 -0.55 3.89 -15.34
N GLU A 123 -1.27 4.41 -16.34
CA GLU A 123 -1.61 3.66 -17.55
C GLU A 123 -0.34 3.23 -18.32
N GLY A 124 -0.20 1.91 -18.54
CA GLY A 124 1.00 1.34 -19.18
C GLY A 124 2.28 1.34 -18.34
N TYR A 125 2.31 2.00 -17.18
CA TYR A 125 3.47 2.01 -16.27
C TYR A 125 3.55 0.74 -15.42
N SER A 126 4.77 0.37 -15.01
CA SER A 126 4.96 -0.65 -13.98
C SER A 126 4.77 -0.01 -12.60
N VAL A 127 3.80 -0.52 -11.83
CA VAL A 127 3.45 -0.01 -10.52
C VAL A 127 4.01 -0.91 -9.44
N ILE A 128 4.58 -0.31 -8.39
CA ILE A 128 4.96 -1.01 -7.16
C ILE A 128 4.03 -0.54 -6.04
N LEU A 129 3.10 -1.43 -5.65
CA LEU A 129 2.27 -1.23 -4.46
C LEU A 129 3.10 -1.45 -3.21
N VAL A 130 3.12 -0.47 -2.32
CA VAL A 130 3.92 -0.50 -1.09
C VAL A 130 2.98 -0.57 0.10
N ASP A 131 3.14 -1.60 0.91
CA ASP A 131 2.60 -1.70 2.26
C ASP A 131 3.77 -1.74 3.26
N ASP A 132 3.49 -1.76 4.55
CA ASP A 132 4.54 -1.92 5.56
C ASP A 132 4.55 -3.30 6.21
N LEU A 133 3.44 -4.05 6.13
CA LEU A 133 3.37 -5.42 6.63
C LEU A 133 2.51 -6.30 5.73
N TYR A 134 3.14 -7.29 5.10
CA TYR A 134 2.41 -8.34 4.40
C TYR A 134 2.02 -9.45 5.36
N THR A 135 0.73 -9.81 5.37
CA THR A 135 0.22 -10.93 6.16
C THR A 135 -0.51 -11.93 5.27
N THR A 136 -1.84 -11.85 5.22
CA THR A 136 -2.71 -12.69 4.37
C THR A 136 -2.76 -12.23 2.92
N GLY A 137 -2.08 -11.12 2.59
CA GLY A 137 -2.11 -10.48 1.27
C GLY A 137 -3.42 -9.78 0.91
N ARG A 138 -4.48 -9.88 1.72
CA ARG A 138 -5.82 -9.32 1.40
C ARG A 138 -5.78 -7.82 1.07
N THR A 139 -5.09 -7.03 1.87
CA THR A 139 -4.92 -5.58 1.64
C THR A 139 -4.29 -5.31 0.28
N VAL A 140 -3.16 -5.96 0.00
CA VAL A 140 -2.42 -5.84 -1.25
C VAL A 140 -3.27 -6.29 -2.45
N PHE A 141 -4.02 -7.39 -2.32
CA PHE A 141 -4.89 -7.87 -3.39
C PHE A 141 -6.02 -6.90 -3.69
N HIS A 142 -6.67 -6.33 -2.68
CA HIS A 142 -7.69 -5.30 -2.89
C HIS A 142 -7.14 -4.04 -3.54
N ALA A 143 -5.95 -3.59 -3.12
CA ALA A 143 -5.28 -2.44 -3.71
C ALA A 143 -4.90 -2.68 -5.18
N ALA A 144 -4.35 -3.87 -5.49
CA ALA A 144 -4.02 -4.26 -6.85
C ALA A 144 -5.27 -4.35 -7.74
N ASP A 145 -6.35 -4.95 -7.22
CA ASP A 145 -7.65 -5.02 -7.90
C ASP A 145 -8.21 -3.63 -8.22
N ALA A 146 -8.14 -2.68 -7.28
CA ALA A 146 -8.57 -1.30 -7.51
C ALA A 146 -7.77 -0.62 -8.64
N LEU A 147 -6.45 -0.85 -8.68
CA LEU A 147 -5.56 -0.29 -9.71
C LEU A 147 -5.74 -0.92 -11.10
N ARG A 148 -6.24 -2.15 -11.21
CA ARG A 148 -6.44 -2.82 -12.51
C ARG A 148 -7.30 -2.01 -13.48
N SER A 149 -8.24 -1.23 -12.95
CA SER A 149 -9.08 -0.34 -13.77
C SER A 149 -8.32 0.77 -14.49
N CYS A 150 -7.05 1.04 -14.13
CA CYS A 150 -6.17 1.99 -14.82
C CYS A 150 -5.32 1.37 -15.94
N SER A 151 -5.45 0.06 -16.18
CA SER A 151 -4.62 -0.66 -17.15
C SER A 151 -3.10 -0.45 -16.95
N PRO A 152 -2.54 -0.67 -15.73
CA PRO A 152 -1.10 -0.59 -15.53
C PRO A 152 -0.39 -1.67 -16.34
N GLY A 153 0.82 -1.38 -16.82
CA GLY A 153 1.61 -2.34 -17.59
C GLY A 153 2.03 -3.56 -16.76
N SER A 154 2.32 -3.37 -15.47
CA SER A 154 2.45 -4.47 -14.50
C SER A 154 2.22 -3.98 -13.08
N ILE A 155 1.86 -4.89 -12.17
CA ILE A 155 1.71 -4.60 -10.74
C ILE A 155 2.65 -5.53 -9.97
N GLN A 156 3.62 -4.93 -9.28
CA GLN A 156 4.47 -5.57 -8.29
C GLN A 156 4.07 -5.10 -6.90
N THR A 157 4.35 -5.91 -5.88
CA THR A 157 3.97 -5.58 -4.51
C THR A 157 5.16 -5.70 -3.59
N PHE A 158 5.26 -4.78 -2.64
CA PHE A 158 6.36 -4.69 -1.69
C PHE A 158 5.82 -4.44 -0.29
N SER A 159 6.47 -5.04 0.71
CA SER A 159 6.27 -4.69 2.11
C SER A 159 7.59 -4.49 2.84
N LEU A 160 7.59 -3.68 3.90
CA LEU A 160 8.76 -3.58 4.77
C LEU A 160 9.01 -4.92 5.49
N PHE A 161 7.97 -5.54 6.04
CA PHE A 161 8.03 -6.84 6.72
C PHE A 161 7.03 -7.86 6.15
N ARG A 162 7.37 -9.16 6.23
CA ARG A 162 6.46 -10.29 5.95
C ARG A 162 6.60 -11.45 6.92
#